data_AF-A0A2V7U2L1-F1
#
_entry.id   AF-A0A2V7U2L1-F1
#
_cell.length_a   1.000
_cell.length_b   1.000
_cell.length_c   1.000
_cell.angle_alpha   90.00
_cell.angle_beta   90.00
_cell.angle_gamma   90.00
#
_symmetry.space_group_name_H-M   'P 1'
#
loop_
_entity.id
_entity.type
_entity.pdbx_description
1 polymer ?
#
loop_
_entity_poly.entity_id
_entity_poly.type
_entity_poly.pdbx_seq_one_letter_code
_entity_poly.pdbx_strand_id
1 'polypeptide(L)' 'LSGAQVMATDLRASACLLLAALAARGETVVDRVYHLDRGYYRIDEKLRGIGADIERLDQGTGRRVTDALPAAEA' A
#
# COMPACT_ATOMS: atom_id res chain seq x y z
N LEU A 1 10.95 -14.76 -3.13
CA LEU A 1 10.98 -13.30 -3.34
C LEU A 1 11.41 -12.63 -2.03
N SER A 2 12.29 -11.64 -2.09
CA SER A 2 12.68 -10.82 -0.94
C SER A 2 12.08 -9.42 -1.08
N GLY A 3 11.82 -8.78 0.05
CA GLY A 3 11.34 -7.42 0.09
C GLY A 3 12.34 -6.44 -0.51
N ALA A 4 11.83 -5.40 -1.17
CA ALA A 4 12.61 -4.37 -1.83
C ALA A 4 11.78 -3.09 -1.98
N GLN A 5 12.45 -1.97 -2.26
CA GLN A 5 11.75 -0.77 -2.72
C GLN A 5 11.50 -0.88 -4.23
N VAL A 6 10.26 -0.76 -4.64
CA VAL A 6 9.82 -0.89 -6.04
C VAL A 6 8.86 0.23 -6.40
N MET A 7 8.73 0.49 -7.70
CA MET A 7 8.03 1.64 -8.23
C MET A 7 6.95 1.18 -9.20
N ALA A 8 5.69 1.55 -8.93
CA ALA A 8 4.61 1.29 -9.86
C ALA A 8 4.72 2.14 -11.14
N THR A 9 4.41 1.52 -12.28
CA THR A 9 4.44 2.15 -13.61
C THR A 9 3.06 2.37 -14.22
N ASP A 10 2.08 1.55 -13.83
CA ASP A 10 0.72 1.57 -14.36
C ASP A 10 -0.26 0.86 -13.41
N LEU A 11 -1.56 0.91 -13.77
CA LEU A 11 -2.63 0.33 -12.98
C LEU A 11 -2.45 -1.18 -12.73
N ARG A 12 -2.17 -1.98 -13.77
CA ARG A 12 -2.10 -3.43 -13.61
C ARG A 12 -0.79 -3.86 -12.97
N ALA A 13 0.33 -3.25 -13.36
CA ALA A 13 1.62 -3.51 -12.74
C ALA A 13 1.59 -3.21 -11.24
N SER A 14 0.93 -2.12 -10.82
CA SER A 14 0.82 -1.76 -9.41
C SER A 14 0.12 -2.84 -8.56
N ALA A 15 -0.96 -3.43 -9.06
CA ALA A 15 -1.63 -4.55 -8.39
C ALA A 15 -0.76 -5.82 -8.35
N CYS A 16 -0.06 -6.12 -9.44
CA CYS A 16 0.88 -7.26 -9.48
C CYS A 16 2.00 -7.10 -8.44
N LEU A 17 2.58 -5.90 -8.34
CA LEU A 17 3.62 -5.59 -7.35
C LEU A 17 3.09 -5.71 -5.92
N LEU A 18 1.85 -5.27 -5.67
CA LEU A 18 1.20 -5.42 -4.37
C LEU A 18 1.08 -6.88 -3.95
N LEU A 19 0.60 -7.74 -4.84
CA LEU A 19 0.48 -9.17 -4.58
C LEU A 19 1.84 -9.85 -4.42
N ALA A 20 2.83 -9.43 -5.22
CA ALA A 20 4.19 -9.91 -5.09
C ALA A 20 4.79 -9.51 -3.74
N ALA A 21 4.57 -8.28 -3.28
CA ALA A 21 5.00 -7.78 -1.98
C ALA A 21 4.45 -8.63 -0.83
N LEU A 22 3.15 -8.95 -0.87
CA LEU A 22 2.49 -9.80 0.14
C LEU A 22 3.05 -11.23 0.19
N ALA A 23 3.60 -11.73 -0.92
CA ALA A 23 4.25 -13.04 -0.99
C ALA A 23 5.77 -13.00 -0.72
N ALA A 24 6.35 -11.80 -0.60
CA ALA A 24 7.78 -11.62 -0.37
C ALA A 24 8.14 -11.82 1.10
N ARG A 25 9.38 -12.23 1.37
CA ARG A 25 9.94 -12.24 2.72
C ARG A 25 10.58 -10.89 3.03
N GLY A 26 10.25 -10.33 4.19
CA GLY A 26 10.73 -9.01 4.62
C GLY A 26 9.81 -7.89 4.14
N GLU A 27 10.30 -6.66 4.24
CA GLU A 27 9.52 -5.46 3.96
C GLU A 27 9.64 -5.01 2.50
N THR A 28 8.51 -4.71 1.85
CA THR A 28 8.48 -4.18 0.49
C THR A 28 7.79 -2.82 0.52
N VAL A 29 8.45 -1.80 -0.02
CA VAL A 29 7.86 -0.46 -0.18
C VAL A 29 7.51 -0.26 -1.65
N VAL A 30 6.23 -0.02 -1.93
CA VAL A 30 5.75 0.23 -3.29
C VAL A 30 5.44 1.72 -3.44
N ASP A 31 6.24 2.40 -4.25
CA ASP A 31 6.04 3.82 -4.57
C ASP A 31 5.06 4.03 -5.71
N ARG A 32 4.50 5.25 -5.79
CA ARG A 32 3.56 5.68 -6.85
C ARG A 32 2.29 4.83 -6.96
N VAL A 33 1.77 4.36 -5.83
CA VAL A 33 0.53 3.56 -5.73
C VAL A 33 -0.75 4.31 -6.14
N TYR A 34 -0.69 5.60 -6.49
CA TYR A 34 -1.84 6.33 -7.06
C TYR A 34 -2.40 5.69 -8.34
N HIS A 35 -1.61 4.85 -9.02
CA HIS A 35 -2.08 4.05 -10.15
C HIS A 35 -3.13 3.02 -9.73
N LEU A 36 -3.05 2.44 -8.53
CA LEU A 36 -4.05 1.49 -8.00
C LEU A 36 -5.40 2.16 -7.84
N ASP A 37 -5.43 3.38 -7.31
CA ASP A 37 -6.65 4.10 -6.97
C ASP A 37 -7.55 4.36 -8.21
N ARG A 38 -6.97 4.34 -9.42
CA ARG A 38 -7.71 4.51 -10.68
C ARG A 38 -8.54 3.31 -11.11
N GLY A 39 -8.25 2.11 -10.59
CA GLY A 39 -8.96 0.88 -10.98
C GLY A 39 -9.30 -0.05 -9.82
N TYR A 40 -8.83 0.25 -8.62
CA TYR A 40 -9.08 -0.53 -7.41
C TYR A 40 -9.51 0.39 -6.28
N TYR A 41 -10.76 0.25 -5.86
CA TYR A 41 -11.32 1.00 -4.74
C TYR A 41 -10.85 0.42 -3.40
N ARG A 42 -10.11 1.22 -2.62
CA ARG A 42 -9.69 0.93 -1.23
C ARG A 42 -9.14 -0.48 -1.05
N ILE A 43 -8.29 -0.91 -1.97
CA ILE A 43 -7.78 -2.28 -2.02
C ILE A 43 -6.87 -2.62 -0.86
N ASP A 44 -6.08 -1.67 -0.37
CA ASP A 44 -5.27 -1.83 0.83
C ASP A 44 -6.13 -2.14 2.06
N GLU A 45 -7.29 -1.52 2.19
CA GLU A 45 -8.24 -1.84 3.27
C GLU A 45 -8.90 -3.20 3.08
N LYS A 46 -9.30 -3.53 1.85
CA LYS A 46 -9.90 -4.85 1.56
C LYS A 46 -8.92 -5.98 1.83
N LEU A 47 -7.65 -5.80 1.47
CA LEU A 47 -6.59 -6.76 1.72
C LEU A 47 -6.31 -6.87 3.23
N ARG A 48 -6.23 -5.75 3.96
CA ARG A 48 -6.16 -5.78 5.43
C ARG A 48 -7.34 -6.51 6.06
N GLY A 49 -8.55 -6.30 5.54
CA GLY A 49 -9.77 -6.95 6.01
C GLY A 49 -9.75 -8.48 5.89
N ILE A 50 -8.91 -9.04 5.01
CA ILE A 50 -8.69 -10.48 4.88
C ILE A 50 -7.38 -10.96 5.51
N GLY A 51 -6.72 -10.10 6.31
CA GLY A 51 -5.52 -10.44 7.08
C GLY A 51 -4.19 -10.15 6.40
N ALA A 52 -4.15 -9.36 5.32
CA ALA A 52 -2.90 -8.91 4.74
C ALA A 52 -2.22 -7.86 5.63
N ASP A 53 -0.92 -8.05 5.87
CA ASP A 53 -0.07 -7.06 6.54
C ASP A 53 0.40 -6.01 5.52
N ILE A 54 -0.34 -4.91 5.44
CA ILE A 54 -0.08 -3.82 4.50
C ILE A 54 -0.55 -2.50 5.09
N GLU A 55 0.25 -1.46 4.90
CA GLU A 55 -0.06 -0.11 5.35
C GLU A 55 0.17 0.88 4.21
N ARG A 56 -0.68 1.91 4.12
CA ARG A 56 -0.48 3.03 3.20
C ARG A 56 0.32 4.11 3.92
N LEU A 57 1.41 4.56 3.30
CA LEU A 57 2.28 5.60 3.82
C LEU A 57 1.99 6.94 3.13
N ASP A 58 2.02 8.02 3.90
CA ASP A 58 1.94 9.38 3.36
C ASP A 58 3.30 9.80 2.79
N GLN A 59 3.29 10.29 1.54
CA GLN A 59 4.49 10.62 0.76
C GLN A 59 5.24 11.85 1.31
N GLY A 60 4.62 12.64 2.21
CA GLY A 60 5.24 13.82 2.81
C GLY A 60 5.94 13.56 4.15
N THR A 61 5.58 12.50 4.86
CA THR A 61 6.02 12.28 6.25
C THR A 61 6.62 10.91 6.51
N GLY A 62 6.48 9.95 5.58
CA GLY A 62 6.86 8.55 5.81
C GLY A 62 6.07 7.89 6.94
N ARG A 63 5.02 8.55 7.44
CA ARG A 63 4.15 8.05 8.49
C ARG A 63 3.02 7.24 7.87
N ARG A 64 2.54 6.27 8.65
CA ARG A 64 1.34 5.51 8.30
C ARG A 64 0.17 6.47 8.23
N VAL A 65 -0.64 6.39 7.17
CA VAL A 65 -1.84 7.22 7.01
C VAL A 65 -2.81 7.02 8.17
N THR A 66 -2.80 5.84 8.80
CA THR A 66 -3.58 5.56 10.02
C THR A 66 -3.10 6.30 11.26
N ASP A 67 -1.83 6.73 11.31
CA ASP A 67 -1.26 7.45 12.44
C ASP A 67 -1.55 8.97 12.37
N ALA A 68 -2.23 9.43 11.31
CA ALA A 68 -2.40 10.85 10.97
C ALA A 68 -3.80 11.44 11.28
N LEU A 69 -4.68 10.74 12.00
CA LEU A 69 -5.94 11.33 12.47
C LEU A 69 -5.83 11.77 13.94
N PRO A 70 -5.88 13.08 14.25
CA PRO A 70 -6.26 13.49 15.59
C PRO A 70 -7.71 13.06 15.83
N ALA A 71 -8.01 12.63 17.05
CA ALA A 71 -9.37 12.44 17.52
C ALA A 71 -10.14 13.79 17.48
N ALA A 72 -10.78 14.08 16.35
CA ALA A 72 -11.80 15.10 16.15
C ALA A 72 -12.46 14.77 14.80
N GLU A 73 -13.75 14.49 14.67
CA GLU A 73 -14.87 15.20 15.30
C GLU A 73 -15.82 14.26 16.04
N ALA A 74 -16.36 14.82 17.13
CA ALA A 74 -17.46 14.33 17.94
C ALA A 74 -18.81 14.57 17.24
#